data_AF-F8UH24-F1
#
_entry.id   AF-F8UH24-F1
#
_cell.length_a   1.000
_cell.length_b   1.000
_cell.length_c   1.000
_cell.angle_alpha   90.00
_cell.angle_beta   90.00
_cell.angle_gamma   90.00
#
_symmetry.space_group_name_H-M   'P 1'
#
loop_
_entity.id
_entity.type
_entity.pdbx_description
1 polymer ?
#
loop_
_entity_poly.entity_id
_entity_poly.type
_entity_poly.pdbx_seq_one_letter_code
_entity_poly.pdbx_strand_id
1 'polypeptide(L)'
;LVKLDIRVAGDIVDALSIIVPDEKARTRGLAFVNQLKELIPRQLFEVAIQASVGNTVIARSNVKSVGKNVTAKCYGGDITRKRKLLEKQKAGKKRMKSIGKVDVPQEAFMAVLKLDS
;
A
#
# COMPACT_ATOMS: atom_id res chain seq x y z
N LEU A 1 -5.77 -24.18 11.43
CA LEU A 1 -4.85 -23.04 11.58
C LEU A 1 -4.30 -22.70 10.21
N VAL A 2 -4.14 -21.42 9.88
CA VAL A 2 -3.62 -20.95 8.60
C VAL A 2 -2.55 -19.88 8.82
N LYS A 3 -1.56 -19.83 7.92
CA LYS A 3 -0.56 -18.76 7.90
C LYS A 3 -1.15 -17.54 7.19
N LEU A 4 -1.21 -16.41 7.90
CA LEU A 4 -1.58 -15.12 7.37
C LEU A 4 -0.31 -14.34 7.05
N ASP A 5 -0.02 -14.20 5.75
CA ASP A 5 1.10 -13.43 5.24
C ASP A 5 0.67 -11.99 4.93
N ILE A 6 1.48 -11.01 5.32
CA ILE A 6 1.29 -9.60 4.96
C ILE A 6 2.22 -9.25 3.80
N ARG A 7 1.65 -8.65 2.75
CA ARG A 7 2.38 -8.19 1.57
C ARG A 7 2.32 -6.68 1.44
N VAL A 8 3.46 -6.04 1.26
CA VAL A 8 3.60 -4.60 1.03
C VAL A 8 4.24 -4.38 -0.32
N ALA A 9 3.59 -3.62 -1.19
CA ALA A 9 4.01 -3.40 -2.58
C ALA A 9 4.19 -4.68 -3.44
N GLY A 10 3.68 -5.82 -2.98
CA GLY A 10 3.80 -7.13 -3.64
C GLY A 10 4.80 -8.07 -2.96
N ASP A 11 5.66 -7.54 -2.09
CA ASP A 11 6.67 -8.31 -1.36
C ASP A 11 6.12 -8.79 -0.01
N ILE A 12 6.40 -10.04 0.35
CA ILE A 12 6.01 -10.61 1.65
C ILE A 12 6.93 -10.04 2.73
N VAL A 13 6.33 -9.54 3.81
CA VAL A 13 7.04 -9.06 4.99
C VAL A 13 6.93 -10.14 6.06
N ASP A 14 7.90 -11.06 6.09
CA ASP A 14 7.87 -12.24 6.97
C ASP A 14 7.72 -11.88 8.45
N ALA A 15 8.31 -10.76 8.87
CA ALA A 15 8.20 -10.28 10.25
C ALA A 15 6.74 -10.07 10.69
N LEU A 16 5.84 -9.68 9.78
CA LEU A 16 4.44 -9.40 10.08
C LEU A 16 3.52 -10.62 9.87
N SER A 17 4.08 -11.77 9.51
CA SER A 17 3.28 -12.97 9.21
C SER A 17 2.94 -13.73 10.50
N ILE A 18 1.67 -14.12 10.65
CA ILE A 18 1.15 -14.74 11.88
C ILE A 18 0.34 -16.00 11.57
N ILE A 19 0.22 -16.91 12.55
CA ILE A 19 -0.63 -18.10 12.43
C ILE A 19 -1.95 -17.85 13.16
N VAL A 20 -3.07 -18.00 12.45
CA VAL A 20 -4.41 -17.68 12.96
C VAL A 20 -5.39 -18.83 12.69
N PRO A 21 -6.48 -18.97 13.46
CA PRO A 21 -7.60 -19.82 13.07
C PRO A 21 -8.22 -19.34 11.76
N ASP A 22 -8.64 -20.28 10.90
CA ASP A 22 -9.13 -19.99 9.55
C ASP A 22 -10.34 -19.04 9.55
N GLU A 23 -11.30 -19.30 10.44
CA GLU A 23 -12.49 -18.47 10.66
C GLU A 23 -12.17 -17.00 10.99
N LYS A 24 -11.04 -16.77 11.68
CA LYS A 24 -10.61 -15.43 12.10
C LYS A 24 -9.66 -14.76 11.11
N ALA A 25 -9.16 -15.48 10.10
CA ALA A 25 -8.13 -14.99 9.20
C ALA A 25 -8.56 -13.72 8.46
N ARG A 26 -9.80 -13.69 7.94
CA ARG A 26 -10.33 -12.52 7.22
C ARG A 26 -10.45 -11.29 8.11
N THR A 27 -11.04 -11.44 9.29
CA THR A 27 -11.27 -10.33 10.22
C THR A 27 -9.94 -9.74 10.71
N ARG A 28 -8.99 -10.61 11.13
CA ARG A 28 -7.64 -10.18 11.50
C ARG A 28 -6.90 -9.52 10.35
N GLY A 29 -6.91 -10.15 9.16
CA GLY A 29 -6.26 -9.59 7.97
C GLY A 29 -6.78 -8.19 7.62
N LEU A 30 -8.09 -7.96 7.76
CA LEU A 30 -8.68 -6.63 7.52
C LEU A 30 -8.20 -5.60 8.55
N ALA A 31 -8.17 -5.97 9.83
CA ALA A 31 -7.69 -5.10 10.91
C ALA A 31 -6.20 -4.73 10.70
N PHE A 32 -5.35 -5.72 10.43
CA PHE A 32 -3.92 -5.53 10.15
C PHE A 32 -3.69 -4.56 8.99
N VAL A 33 -4.36 -4.81 7.86
CA VAL A 33 -4.19 -4.02 6.64
C VAL A 33 -4.68 -2.57 6.83
N ASN A 34 -5.74 -2.36 7.61
CA ASN A 34 -6.24 -1.02 7.92
C ASN A 34 -5.29 -0.25 8.84
N GLN A 35 -4.73 -0.89 9.87
CA GLN A 35 -3.79 -0.25 10.77
C GLN A 35 -2.46 0.07 10.08
N LEU A 36 -1.93 -0.85 9.27
CA LEU A 36 -0.72 -0.63 8.47
C LEU A 36 -0.89 0.52 7.48
N LYS A 37 -2.10 0.73 6.94
CA LYS A 37 -2.38 1.86 6.03
C LYS A 37 -2.18 3.22 6.71
N GLU A 38 -2.46 3.33 8.01
CA GLU A 38 -2.30 4.56 8.77
C GLU A 38 -0.84 4.82 9.16
N LEU A 39 -0.10 3.75 9.42
CA LEU A 39 1.30 3.80 9.88
C LEU A 39 2.30 3.93 8.72
N ILE A 40 1.99 3.38 7.55
CA ILE A 40 2.87 3.47 6.39
C ILE A 40 2.78 4.88 5.78
N PRO A 41 3.91 5.61 5.67
CA PRO A 41 3.92 6.96 5.13
C PRO A 41 3.53 6.95 3.65
N ARG A 42 2.83 8.01 3.22
CA ARG A 42 2.40 8.16 1.84
C ARG A 42 3.59 8.38 0.91
N GLN A 43 3.68 7.56 -0.13
CA GLN A 43 4.71 7.64 -1.17
C GLN A 43 4.24 8.42 -2.41
N LEU A 44 5.13 8.72 -3.35
CA LEU A 44 4.77 9.35 -4.63
C LEU A 44 3.98 8.41 -5.57
N PHE A 45 3.95 7.12 -5.26
CA PHE A 45 3.15 6.10 -5.93
C PHE A 45 2.18 5.44 -4.96
N GLU A 46 1.21 4.70 -5.49
CA GLU A 46 0.26 3.97 -4.67
C GLU A 46 0.89 2.70 -4.13
N VAL A 47 0.92 2.56 -2.81
CA VAL A 47 1.42 1.37 -2.12
C VAL A 47 0.24 0.47 -1.80
N ALA A 48 0.29 -0.77 -2.28
CA ALA A 48 -0.70 -1.79 -1.96
C ALA A 48 -0.26 -2.55 -0.70
N ILE A 49 -1.15 -2.64 0.28
CA ILE A 49 -0.99 -3.46 1.47
C ILE A 49 -2.04 -4.57 1.37
N GLN A 50 -1.60 -5.81 1.49
CA GLN A 50 -2.44 -6.99 1.30
C GLN A 50 -2.20 -7.97 2.45
N ALA A 51 -3.25 -8.66 2.86
CA ALA A 51 -3.14 -9.86 3.68
C ALA A 51 -3.54 -11.06 2.82
N SER A 52 -2.79 -12.14 2.93
CA SER A 52 -2.98 -13.33 2.13
C SER A 52 -2.83 -14.60 2.95
N VAL A 53 -3.55 -15.64 2.55
CA VAL A 53 -3.34 -17.00 3.03
C VAL A 53 -2.84 -17.79 1.84
N GLY A 54 -1.55 -18.16 1.87
CA GLY A 54 -0.87 -18.71 0.70
C GLY A 54 -0.93 -17.77 -0.51
N ASN A 55 -1.51 -18.24 -1.62
CA ASN A 55 -1.63 -17.42 -2.85
C ASN A 55 -2.88 -16.53 -2.87
N THR A 56 -3.85 -16.78 -1.98
CA THR A 56 -5.13 -16.05 -2.01
C THR A 56 -5.05 -14.79 -1.16
N VAL A 57 -5.36 -13.64 -1.76
CA VAL A 57 -5.45 -12.36 -1.03
C VAL A 57 -6.83 -12.25 -0.40
N ILE A 58 -6.89 -12.17 0.93
CA ILE A 58 -8.14 -12.14 1.70
C ILE A 58 -8.57 -10.71 2.06
N ALA A 59 -7.61 -9.78 2.18
CA ALA A 59 -7.85 -8.38 2.49
C ALA A 59 -6.85 -7.48 1.76
N ARG A 60 -7.28 -6.29 1.37
CA ARG A 60 -6.45 -5.31 0.64
C ARG A 60 -6.84 -3.90 1.00
N SER A 61 -5.84 -3.05 1.20
CA SER A 61 -6.00 -1.59 1.30
C SER A 61 -4.83 -0.92 0.59
N ASN A 62 -5.06 0.29 0.09
CA ASN A 62 -4.05 1.05 -0.65
C ASN A 62 -3.76 2.37 0.07
N VAL A 63 -2.47 2.65 0.29
CA VAL A 63 -2.01 3.97 0.73
C VAL A 63 -1.98 4.88 -0.48
N LYS A 64 -2.73 5.98 -0.40
CA LYS A 64 -2.88 6.91 -1.52
C LYS A 64 -1.55 7.62 -1.82
N SER A 65 -1.19 7.66 -3.10
CA SER A 65 -0.01 8.41 -3.53
C SER A 65 -0.15 9.90 -3.22
N VAL A 66 0.96 10.56 -2.92
CA VAL A 66 1.09 12.02 -2.96
C VAL A 66 1.32 12.45 -4.41
N GLY A 67 0.93 13.68 -4.76
CA GLY A 67 1.14 14.21 -6.08
C GLY A 67 1.22 15.72 -6.08
N LYS A 68 2.12 16.26 -6.91
CA LYS A 68 2.16 17.68 -7.23
C LYS A 68 1.00 18.04 -8.16
N ASN A 69 0.35 19.17 -7.93
CA ASN A 69 -0.59 19.75 -8.89
C ASN A 69 0.19 20.29 -10.11
N VAL A 70 0.37 19.45 -11.12
CA VAL A 70 1.13 19.78 -12.34
C VAL A 70 0.40 20.79 -13.23
N THR A 71 -0.92 20.90 -13.10
CA THR A 71 -1.78 21.78 -13.91
C THR A 71 -1.96 23.18 -13.33
N ALA A 72 -1.42 23.48 -12.15
CA ALA A 72 -1.61 24.76 -11.46
C ALA A 72 -1.20 26.00 -12.31
N LYS A 73 -0.22 25.85 -13.20
CA LYS A 73 0.25 26.92 -14.11
C LYS A 73 -0.42 26.91 -15.50
N CYS A 74 -1.42 26.07 -15.71
CA CYS A 74 -2.14 25.99 -16.98
C CYS A 74 -3.34 26.95 -16.93
N TYR A 75 -3.09 28.24 -17.13
CA TYR A 75 -4.07 29.32 -17.02
C TYR A 75 -5.04 29.43 -18.22
N GLY A 76 -4.96 28.51 -19.19
CA GLY A 76 -5.77 28.53 -20.41
C GLY A 76 -6.61 27.27 -20.64
N GLY A 77 -7.38 27.29 -21.73
CA GLY A 77 -8.22 26.19 -22.21
C GLY A 77 -7.47 25.09 -22.97
N ASP A 78 -6.14 25.22 -23.16
CA ASP A 78 -5.35 24.22 -23.88
C ASP A 78 -5.29 22.88 -23.12
N ILE A 79 -6.17 21.98 -23.55
CA ILE A 79 -6.29 20.63 -23.02
C ILE A 79 -5.08 19.77 -23.37
N THR A 80 -4.38 20.05 -24.47
CA THR A 80 -3.24 19.25 -24.93
C THR A 80 -2.06 19.39 -23.97
N ARG A 81 -1.77 20.61 -23.49
CA ARG A 81 -0.74 20.87 -22.48
C ARG A 81 -1.05 20.20 -21.14
N LYS A 82 -2.32 20.28 -20.67
CA LYS A 82 -2.76 19.60 -19.44
C LYS A 82 -2.59 18.09 -19.54
N ARG A 83 -3.04 17.47 -20.64
CA ARG A 83 -2.87 16.03 -20.90
C ARG A 83 -1.40 15.62 -20.91
N LYS A 84 -0.53 16.36 -21.61
CA LYS A 84 0.92 16.07 -21.68
C LYS A 84 1.57 16.03 -20.29
N LEU A 85 1.19 16.93 -19.39
CA LEU A 85 1.72 16.95 -18.02
C LEU A 85 1.19 15.78 -17.17
N LEU A 86 -0.09 15.44 -17.31
CA LEU A 86 -0.70 14.30 -16.62
C LEU A 86 -0.11 12.97 -17.08
N GLU A 87 0.10 12.78 -18.39
CA GLU A 87 0.73 11.58 -18.93
C GLU A 87 2.18 11.41 -18.43
N LYS A 88 2.96 12.50 -18.38
CA LYS A 88 4.30 12.47 -17.77
C LYS A 88 4.25 12.07 -16.31
N GLN A 89 3.31 12.61 -15.53
CA GLN A 89 3.14 12.24 -14.12
C GLN A 89 2.75 10.77 -13.96
N LYS A 90 1.83 10.28 -14.79
CA LYS A 90 1.37 8.89 -14.79
C LYS A 90 2.51 7.91 -15.11
N ALA A 91 3.31 8.20 -16.14
CA ALA A 91 4.48 7.42 -16.50
C ALA A 91 5.52 7.40 -15.37
N GLY A 92 5.78 8.56 -14.74
CA GLY A 92 6.66 8.66 -13.58
C GLY A 92 6.19 7.81 -12.42
N LYS A 93 4.90 7.87 -12.05
CA LYS A 93 4.32 7.04 -10.99
C LYS A 93 4.38 5.55 -11.30
N LYS A 94 4.16 5.15 -12.55
CA LYS A 94 4.26 3.75 -12.98
C LYS A 94 5.69 3.22 -12.82
N ARG A 95 6.70 4.00 -13.23
CA ARG A 95 8.11 3.66 -13.08
C ARG A 95 8.54 3.58 -11.61
N MET A 96 8.08 4.52 -10.78
CA MET A 96 8.34 4.48 -9.34
C MET A 96 7.71 3.26 -8.68
N LYS A 97 6.51 2.85 -9.09
CA LYS A 97 5.84 1.66 -8.54
C LYS A 97 6.57 0.35 -8.87
N SER A 98 7.20 0.23 -10.03
CA SER A 98 7.90 -1.00 -10.43
C SER A 98 9.26 -1.19 -9.76
N ILE A 99 9.92 -0.09 -9.36
CA ILE A 99 11.28 -0.12 -8.79
C ILE A 99 11.26 0.18 -7.29
N GLY A 100 10.22 0.86 -6.82
CA GLY A 100 10.13 1.39 -5.47
C GLY A 100 9.97 0.28 -4.44
N LYS A 101 11.00 0.10 -3.62
CA LYS A 101 10.89 -0.62 -2.35
C LYS A 101 10.24 0.29 -1.31
N VAL A 102 9.41 -0.29 -0.46
CA VAL A 102 8.75 0.43 0.63
C VAL A 102 9.34 -0.09 1.92
N ASP A 103 10.12 0.75 2.60
CA ASP A 103 10.60 0.44 3.94
C ASP A 103 9.44 0.55 4.93
N VAL A 104 9.22 -0.52 5.68
CA VAL A 104 8.19 -0.57 6.72
C VAL A 104 8.82 -0.09 8.03
N PRO A 105 8.33 1.01 8.64
CA PRO A 105 8.92 1.54 9.86
C PRO A 105 8.70 0.59 11.05
N GLN A 106 9.62 0.62 12.01
CA GLN A 106 9.58 -0.23 13.21
C GLN A 106 8.34 0.03 14.08
N GLU A 107 7.84 1.26 14.09
CA GLU A 107 6.60 1.63 14.77
C GLU A 107 5.39 0.84 14.25
N ALA A 108 5.35 0.60 12.94
CA ALA A 108 4.29 -0.18 12.30
C ALA A 108 4.28 -1.63 12.80
N PHE A 109 5.46 -2.18 13.06
CA PHE A 109 5.61 -3.52 13.61
C PHE A 109 5.11 -3.62 15.05
N MET A 110 5.50 -2.67 15.91
CA MET A 110 5.11 -2.66 17.32
C MET A 110 3.60 -2.46 17.52
N ALA A 111 2.97 -1.65 16.68
CA ALA A 111 1.53 -1.42 16.74
C ALA A 111 0.72 -2.67 16.39
N VAL A 112 1.24 -3.48 15.46
CA VAL A 112 0.61 -4.72 15.01
C VAL A 112 0.73 -5.84 16.04
N LEU A 113 1.90 -5.99 16.70
CA LEU A 113 2.08 -6.98 17.77
C LEU A 113 1.11 -6.79 18.95
N LYS A 114 0.77 -5.53 19.26
CA LYS A 114 -0.19 -5.22 20.32
C LYS A 114 -1.62 -5.68 19.99
N LEU A 115 -1.95 -5.89 18.72
CA LEU A 115 -3.28 -6.32 18.27
C LEU A 115 -3.54 -7.82 18.49
N ASP A 116 -2.47 -8.61 18.65
CA ASP A 116 -2.56 -10.06 18.91
C ASP A 116 -2.59 -10.43 20.40
N SER A 117 -2.38 -9.45 21.30
CA SER A 117 -2.50 -9.61 22.76
C SER A 117 -3.94 -9.46 23.25
#